data_AF-A0A0P8ASI9-F1
#
_entry.id   AF-A0A0P8ASI9-F1
#
_cell.length_a   1.000
_cell.length_b   1.000
_cell.length_c   1.000
_cell.angle_alpha   90.00
_cell.angle_beta   90.00
_cell.angle_gamma   90.00
#
_symmetry.space_group_name_H-M   'P 1'
#
loop_
_entity.id
_entity.type
_entity.pdbx_description
1 polymer ?
#
loop_
_entity_poly.entity_id
_entity_poly.type
_entity_poly.pdbx_seq_one_letter_code
_entity_poly.pdbx_strand_id
1 'polypeptide(L)'
;PEGRKATLAETRRSFFWPYVITAAMAVCFCIMGAGVMHRQGIVPLADAPGFAGQLVSLYKEALGPGPAFLAAIAALSVMLTTVIAGIDAYARTFAAARAILTGRDDVSYSRGEYAFFSLFFVTIAVAAIFTLLSDLTGFLDLVTTASFVIAPGVALLNHLVVARCEMPEATRPSVASRLQSWLAIITMTGLAIAYFVLT
;
A
#
# COMPACT_ATOMS: atom_id res chain seq x y z
N PRO A 1 15.86 7.65 24.24
CA PRO A 1 15.10 8.90 24.43
C PRO A 1 13.61 8.67 24.16
N GLU A 2 12.80 8.64 25.21
CA GLU A 2 11.34 8.60 25.07
C GLU A 2 10.88 9.91 24.43
N GLY A 3 10.68 9.88 23.11
CA GLY A 3 10.05 10.98 22.39
C GLY A 3 8.61 11.16 22.85
N ARG A 4 8.12 12.41 22.83
CA ARG A 4 6.70 12.73 23.07
C ARG A 4 5.82 11.78 22.26
N LYS A 5 5.00 10.97 22.94
CA LYS A 5 3.99 10.14 22.29
C LYS A 5 2.96 11.06 21.64
N ALA A 6 2.72 10.89 20.35
CA ALA A 6 1.73 11.68 19.63
C ALA A 6 0.33 11.44 20.24
N THR A 7 -0.45 12.50 20.38
CA THR A 7 -1.85 12.39 20.81
C THR A 7 -2.69 11.74 19.71
N LEU A 8 -3.86 11.20 20.06
CA LEU A 8 -4.79 10.64 19.07
C LEU A 8 -5.25 11.68 18.04
N ALA A 9 -5.42 12.93 18.45
CA ALA A 9 -5.81 14.02 17.56
C ALA A 9 -4.72 14.35 16.55
N GLU A 10 -3.46 14.45 17.00
CA GLU A 10 -2.29 14.66 16.13
C GLU A 10 -2.14 13.49 15.14
N THR A 11 -2.23 12.27 15.63
CA THR A 11 -2.14 11.05 14.81
C THR A 11 -3.24 11.03 13.76
N ARG A 12 -4.50 11.25 14.15
CA ARG A 12 -5.64 11.29 13.23
C ARG A 12 -5.45 12.36 12.14
N ARG A 13 -4.99 13.56 12.50
CA ARG A 13 -4.75 14.63 11.53
C ARG A 13 -3.59 14.28 10.59
N SER A 14 -2.55 13.63 11.10
CA SER A 14 -1.41 13.16 10.32
C SER A 14 -1.78 12.09 9.30
N PHE A 15 -2.82 11.28 9.54
CA PHE A 15 -3.34 10.33 8.55
C PHE A 15 -4.37 10.96 7.60
N PHE A 16 -5.24 11.85 8.09
CA PHE A 16 -6.34 12.41 7.32
C PHE A 16 -5.88 13.16 6.05
N TRP A 17 -4.91 14.07 6.18
CA TRP A 17 -4.44 14.88 5.04
C TRP A 17 -3.79 14.05 3.94
N PRO A 18 -2.86 13.11 4.24
CA PRO A 18 -2.34 12.19 3.23
C PRO A 18 -3.43 11.37 2.53
N TYR A 19 -4.46 10.88 3.24
CA TYR A 19 -5.57 10.17 2.60
C TYR A 19 -6.35 11.05 1.63
N VAL A 20 -6.65 12.30 2.01
CA VAL A 20 -7.35 13.27 1.13
C VAL A 20 -6.53 13.56 -0.13
N ILE A 21 -5.23 13.83 0.03
CA ILE A 21 -4.33 14.10 -1.10
C ILE A 21 -4.25 12.87 -2.02
N THR A 22 -4.13 11.67 -1.45
CA THR A 22 -4.08 10.41 -2.21
C THR A 22 -5.37 10.19 -3.00
N ALA A 23 -6.53 10.44 -2.40
CA ALA A 23 -7.82 10.33 -3.08
C ALA A 23 -7.95 11.34 -4.24
N ALA A 24 -7.52 12.59 -4.03
CA ALA A 24 -7.51 13.60 -5.08
C ALA A 24 -6.58 13.21 -6.24
N MET A 25 -5.37 12.73 -5.92
CA MET A 25 -4.41 12.24 -6.92
C MET A 25 -4.96 11.05 -7.71
N ALA A 26 -5.64 10.11 -7.07
CA ALA A 26 -6.25 8.97 -7.75
C ALA A 26 -7.27 9.43 -8.80
N VAL A 27 -8.11 10.41 -8.48
CA VAL A 27 -9.04 11.00 -9.45
C VAL A 27 -8.30 11.67 -10.61
N CYS A 28 -7.24 12.44 -10.33
CA CYS A 28 -6.41 13.05 -11.37
C CYS A 28 -5.78 12.00 -12.31
N PHE A 29 -5.27 10.89 -11.77
CA PHE A 29 -4.70 9.80 -12.58
C PHE A 29 -5.77 9.09 -13.42
N CYS A 30 -6.97 8.87 -12.90
CA CYS A 30 -8.09 8.33 -13.67
C CYS A 30 -8.45 9.24 -14.86
N ILE A 31 -8.52 10.57 -14.63
CA ILE A 31 -8.79 11.55 -15.69
C ILE A 31 -7.67 11.54 -16.74
N MET A 32 -6.41 11.47 -16.31
CA MET A 32 -5.26 11.40 -17.23
C MET A 32 -5.30 10.12 -18.06
N GLY A 33 -5.54 8.96 -17.45
CA GLY A 33 -5.65 7.68 -18.17
C GLY A 33 -6.78 7.68 -19.19
N ALA A 34 -7.96 8.19 -18.81
CA ALA A 34 -9.11 8.28 -19.71
C ALA A 34 -8.92 9.33 -20.83
N GLY A 35 -8.35 10.48 -20.51
CA GLY A 35 -8.21 11.59 -21.45
C GLY A 35 -7.03 11.47 -22.41
N VAL A 36 -5.94 10.86 -21.97
CA VAL A 36 -4.68 10.77 -22.71
C VAL A 36 -4.50 9.37 -23.30
N MET A 37 -4.29 8.35 -22.46
CA MET A 37 -3.96 7.00 -22.93
C MET A 37 -5.10 6.37 -23.72
N HIS A 38 -6.33 6.39 -23.18
CA HIS A 38 -7.48 5.76 -23.82
C HIS A 38 -7.83 6.44 -25.15
N ARG A 39 -7.82 7.77 -25.21
CA ARG A 39 -8.12 8.54 -26.43
C ARG A 39 -7.09 8.29 -27.55
N GLN A 40 -5.83 8.07 -27.19
CA GLN A 40 -4.74 7.81 -28.12
C GLN A 40 -4.59 6.32 -28.46
N GLY A 41 -5.40 5.43 -27.87
CA GLY A 41 -5.29 3.99 -28.06
C GLY A 41 -3.98 3.40 -27.53
N ILE A 42 -3.34 4.07 -26.56
CA ILE A 42 -2.06 3.63 -25.99
C ILE A 42 -2.34 2.49 -25.02
N VAL A 43 -1.86 1.29 -25.38
CA VAL A 43 -1.92 0.10 -24.53
C VAL A 43 -0.65 0.04 -23.66
N PRO A 44 -0.76 -0.21 -22.34
CA PRO A 44 0.38 -0.45 -21.48
C PRO A 44 1.28 -1.57 -22.02
N LEU A 45 2.59 -1.33 -22.08
CA LEU A 45 3.55 -2.39 -22.40
C LEU A 45 3.55 -3.47 -21.32
N ALA A 46 3.69 -4.73 -21.74
CA ALA A 46 3.57 -5.90 -20.86
C ALA A 46 4.86 -6.20 -20.06
N ASP A 47 5.98 -5.56 -20.37
CA ASP A 47 7.22 -5.66 -19.60
C ASP A 47 7.46 -4.41 -18.74
N ALA A 48 8.04 -4.59 -17.55
CA ALA A 48 8.25 -3.50 -16.60
C ALA A 48 9.17 -2.36 -17.11
N PRO A 49 10.34 -2.63 -17.74
CA PRO A 49 11.18 -1.58 -18.31
C PRO A 49 10.46 -0.79 -19.42
N GLY A 50 9.75 -1.48 -20.30
CA GLY A 50 8.95 -0.89 -21.37
C GLY A 50 7.86 0.02 -20.83
N PHE A 51 7.07 -0.45 -19.86
CA PHE A 51 6.02 0.34 -19.23
C PHE A 51 6.56 1.61 -18.56
N ALA A 52 7.71 1.52 -17.88
CA ALA A 52 8.36 2.70 -17.28
C ALA A 52 8.79 3.73 -18.36
N GLY A 53 9.38 3.26 -19.47
CA GLY A 53 9.75 4.12 -20.60
C GLY A 53 8.55 4.77 -21.29
N GLN A 54 7.45 4.04 -21.39
CA GLN A 54 6.18 4.54 -21.94
C GLN A 54 5.59 5.65 -21.06
N LEU A 55 5.58 5.48 -19.73
CA LEU A 55 5.12 6.52 -18.81
C LEU A 55 5.95 7.79 -18.91
N VAL A 56 7.28 7.68 -18.90
CA VAL A 56 8.17 8.85 -19.02
C VAL A 56 7.96 9.57 -20.36
N SER A 57 7.78 8.82 -21.44
CA SER A 57 7.47 9.38 -22.76
C SER A 57 6.14 10.12 -22.76
N LEU A 58 5.10 9.57 -22.12
CA LEU A 58 3.80 10.22 -22.00
C LEU A 58 3.89 11.55 -21.25
N TYR A 59 4.62 11.59 -20.13
CA TYR A 59 4.89 12.83 -19.41
C TYR A 59 5.66 13.84 -20.25
N LYS A 60 6.64 13.37 -21.03
CA LYS A 60 7.44 14.22 -21.93
C LYS A 60 6.59 14.84 -23.04
N GLU A 61 5.67 14.08 -23.61
CA GLU A 61 4.74 14.58 -24.62
C GLU A 61 3.72 15.56 -24.03
N ALA A 62 3.22 15.30 -22.83
CA ALA A 62 2.19 16.14 -22.21
C ALA A 62 2.74 17.44 -21.58
N LEU A 63 3.93 17.40 -20.96
CA LEU A 63 4.46 18.51 -20.15
C LEU A 63 5.81 19.04 -20.65
N GLY A 64 6.44 18.38 -21.62
CA GLY A 64 7.78 18.72 -22.11
C GLY A 64 8.92 18.02 -21.34
N PRO A 65 10.16 18.16 -21.84
CA PRO A 65 11.31 17.37 -21.36
C PRO A 65 11.76 17.70 -19.93
N GLY A 66 11.70 18.96 -19.52
CA GLY A 66 12.08 19.38 -18.17
C GLY A 66 11.18 18.77 -17.08
N PRO A 67 9.85 19.00 -17.14
CA PRO A 67 8.91 18.39 -16.22
C PRO A 67 8.94 16.86 -16.21
N ALA A 68 9.13 16.22 -17.37
CA ALA A 68 9.24 14.76 -17.45
C ALA A 68 10.47 14.21 -16.72
N PHE A 69 11.60 14.90 -16.79
CA PHE A 69 12.80 14.52 -16.03
C PHE A 69 12.59 14.63 -14.52
N LEU A 70 11.95 15.71 -14.06
CA LEU A 70 11.57 15.87 -12.64
C LEU A 70 10.57 14.80 -12.20
N ALA A 71 9.59 14.48 -13.04
CA ALA A 71 8.62 13.41 -12.78
C ALA A 71 9.29 12.04 -12.67
N ALA A 72 10.28 11.73 -13.50
CA ALA A 72 11.05 10.49 -13.41
C ALA A 72 11.83 10.38 -12.09
N ILE A 73 12.50 11.46 -11.65
CA ILE A 73 13.20 11.50 -10.36
C ILE A 73 12.21 11.34 -9.20
N ALA A 74 11.07 12.01 -9.27
CA ALA A 74 10.02 11.92 -8.26
C ALA A 74 9.45 10.50 -8.18
N ALA A 75 9.13 9.89 -9.34
CA ALA A 75 8.63 8.52 -9.41
C ALA A 75 9.62 7.52 -8.82
N LEU A 76 10.92 7.63 -9.19
CA LEU A 76 11.97 6.79 -8.62
C LEU A 76 12.07 6.96 -7.09
N SER A 77 12.06 8.20 -6.60
CA SER A 77 12.16 8.50 -5.17
C SER A 77 10.98 7.95 -4.37
N VAL A 78 9.77 8.10 -4.91
CA VAL A 78 8.54 7.58 -4.31
C VAL A 78 8.56 6.05 -4.30
N MET A 79 8.83 5.40 -5.43
CA MET A 79 8.87 3.94 -5.52
C MET A 79 9.95 3.33 -4.63
N LEU A 80 11.15 3.93 -4.59
CA LEU A 80 12.23 3.49 -3.70
C LEU A 80 11.84 3.61 -2.23
N THR A 81 11.21 4.72 -1.84
CA THR A 81 10.74 4.92 -0.47
C THR A 81 9.67 3.90 -0.09
N THR A 82 8.76 3.55 -1.01
CA THR A 82 7.75 2.51 -0.79
C THR A 82 8.39 1.13 -0.57
N VAL A 83 9.44 0.79 -1.32
CA VAL A 83 10.19 -0.46 -1.12
C VAL A 83 10.84 -0.50 0.27
N ILE A 84 11.54 0.57 0.65
CA ILE A 84 12.21 0.67 1.94
C ILE A 84 11.20 0.58 3.09
N ALA A 85 10.10 1.35 3.02
CA ALA A 85 9.05 1.33 4.02
C ALA A 85 8.35 -0.03 4.12
N GLY A 86 8.14 -0.71 2.99
CA GLY A 86 7.58 -2.06 2.95
C GLY A 86 8.48 -3.08 3.65
N ILE A 87 9.78 -3.10 3.32
CA ILE A 87 10.74 -4.01 3.96
C ILE A 87 10.80 -3.75 5.47
N ASP A 88 10.87 -2.48 5.90
CA ASP A 88 10.89 -2.13 7.32
C ASP A 88 9.63 -2.61 8.05
N ALA A 89 8.45 -2.37 7.47
CA ALA A 89 7.18 -2.78 8.04
C ALA A 89 7.08 -4.30 8.17
N TYR A 90 7.43 -5.04 7.12
CA TYR A 90 7.39 -6.51 7.14
C TYR A 90 8.41 -7.10 8.12
N ALA A 91 9.64 -6.59 8.14
CA ALA A 91 10.67 -7.08 9.05
C ALA A 91 10.25 -6.93 10.52
N ARG A 92 9.69 -5.77 10.88
CA ARG A 92 9.22 -5.50 12.25
C ARG A 92 7.98 -6.31 12.62
N THR A 93 7.00 -6.41 11.72
CA THR A 93 5.76 -7.16 11.98
C THR A 93 6.01 -8.66 12.08
N PHE A 94 6.86 -9.24 11.24
CA PHE A 94 7.21 -10.66 11.33
C PHE A 94 8.07 -10.98 12.55
N ALA A 95 8.99 -10.09 12.93
CA ALA A 95 9.73 -10.25 14.18
C ALA A 95 8.79 -10.25 15.40
N ALA A 96 7.84 -9.33 15.44
CA ALA A 96 6.82 -9.28 16.49
C ALA A 96 5.91 -10.52 16.47
N ALA A 97 5.45 -10.96 15.29
CA ALA A 97 4.65 -12.17 15.16
C ALA A 97 5.41 -13.42 15.65
N ARG A 98 6.70 -13.54 15.34
CA ARG A 98 7.55 -14.62 15.83
C ARG A 98 7.68 -14.60 17.35
N ALA A 99 7.86 -13.42 17.96
CA ALA A 99 7.93 -13.28 19.41
C ALA A 99 6.64 -13.77 20.09
N ILE A 100 5.47 -13.39 19.56
CA ILE A 100 4.17 -13.83 20.05
C ILE A 100 3.99 -15.34 19.89
N LEU A 101 4.31 -15.91 18.71
CA LEU A 101 4.18 -17.34 18.44
C LEU A 101 5.12 -18.22 19.28
N THR A 102 6.25 -17.66 19.72
CA THR A 102 7.22 -18.35 20.59
C THR A 102 6.96 -18.12 22.08
N GLY A 103 5.86 -17.45 22.44
CA GLY A 103 5.44 -17.22 23.82
C GLY A 103 6.36 -16.27 24.59
N ARG A 104 7.02 -15.33 23.91
CA ARG A 104 7.86 -14.33 24.57
C ARG A 104 6.96 -13.24 25.18
N ASP A 105 7.19 -12.95 26.45
CA ASP A 105 6.43 -11.92 27.19
C ASP A 105 6.71 -10.50 26.68
N ASP A 106 7.91 -10.25 26.13
CA ASP A 106 8.27 -8.98 25.51
C ASP A 106 8.18 -9.08 23.97
N VAL A 107 7.26 -8.31 23.38
CA VAL A 107 7.07 -8.18 21.94
C VAL A 107 8.05 -7.14 21.38
N SER A 108 9.34 -7.32 21.68
CA SER A 108 10.44 -6.56 21.11
C SER A 108 11.19 -7.41 20.09
N TYR A 109 11.79 -6.75 19.10
CA TYR A 109 12.63 -7.41 18.10
C TYR A 109 14.09 -7.08 18.34
N SER A 110 14.95 -8.09 18.29
CA SER A 110 16.39 -7.89 18.29
C SER A 110 16.86 -7.33 16.95
N ARG A 111 18.03 -6.66 16.96
CA ARG A 111 18.69 -6.22 15.70
C ARG A 111 18.94 -7.38 14.74
N GLY A 112 19.25 -8.57 15.27
CA GLY A 112 19.46 -9.78 14.48
C GLY A 112 18.18 -10.26 13.79
N GLU A 113 17.05 -10.28 14.49
CA GLU A 113 15.75 -10.65 13.91
C GLU A 113 15.31 -9.66 12.84
N TYR A 114 15.46 -8.36 13.10
CA TYR A 114 15.19 -7.33 12.08
C TYR A 114 16.05 -7.52 10.84
N ALA A 115 17.37 -7.68 11.00
CA ALA A 115 18.28 -7.89 9.87
C ALA A 115 17.95 -9.16 9.09
N PHE A 116 17.62 -10.25 9.80
CA PHE A 116 17.22 -11.52 9.20
C PHE A 116 15.95 -11.37 8.36
N PHE A 117 14.86 -10.82 8.93
CA PHE A 117 13.62 -10.66 8.18
C PHE A 117 13.73 -9.63 7.06
N SER A 118 14.48 -8.54 7.25
CA SER A 118 14.77 -7.59 6.18
C SER A 118 15.48 -8.28 5.00
N LEU A 119 16.54 -9.06 5.27
CA LEU A 119 17.25 -9.81 4.22
C LEU A 119 16.35 -10.87 3.57
N PHE A 120 15.52 -11.54 4.36
CA PHE A 120 14.55 -12.53 3.87
C PHE A 120 13.56 -11.90 2.88
N PHE A 121 12.93 -10.78 3.22
CA PHE A 121 11.97 -10.11 2.33
C PHE A 121 12.64 -9.49 1.11
N VAL A 122 13.86 -8.94 1.24
CA VAL A 122 14.65 -8.49 0.09
C VAL A 122 14.94 -9.66 -0.87
N THR A 123 15.32 -10.82 -0.33
CA THR A 123 15.61 -12.01 -1.14
C THR A 123 14.38 -12.49 -1.88
N ILE A 124 13.21 -12.53 -1.22
CA ILE A 124 11.93 -12.85 -1.86
C ILE A 124 11.58 -11.83 -2.95
N ALA A 125 11.74 -10.53 -2.68
CA ALA A 125 11.43 -9.49 -3.65
C ALA A 125 12.33 -9.60 -4.89
N VAL A 126 13.63 -9.83 -4.71
CA VAL A 126 14.58 -10.04 -5.82
C VAL A 126 14.23 -11.31 -6.59
N ALA A 127 13.92 -12.41 -5.92
CA ALA A 127 13.48 -13.63 -6.58
C ALA A 127 12.23 -13.40 -7.42
N ALA A 128 11.22 -12.72 -6.87
CA ALA A 128 9.99 -12.37 -7.58
C ALA A 128 10.26 -11.49 -8.81
N ILE A 129 11.20 -10.55 -8.73
CA ILE A 129 11.60 -9.73 -9.89
C ILE A 129 12.15 -10.62 -11.02
N PHE A 130 13.00 -11.60 -10.72
CA PHE A 130 13.59 -12.46 -11.73
C PHE A 130 12.65 -13.55 -12.27
N THR A 131 11.58 -13.90 -11.54
CA THR A 131 10.69 -15.01 -11.93
C THR A 131 9.30 -14.58 -12.40
N LEU A 132 8.74 -13.48 -11.86
CA LEU A 132 7.36 -13.06 -12.13
C LEU A 132 7.28 -11.78 -12.99
N LEU A 133 8.32 -10.95 -13.03
CA LEU A 133 8.25 -9.62 -13.68
C LEU A 133 8.41 -9.67 -15.21
N SER A 134 8.58 -10.86 -15.80
CA SER A 134 8.60 -11.04 -17.26
C SER A 134 7.23 -10.75 -17.91
N ASP A 135 6.15 -10.87 -17.14
CA ASP A 135 4.80 -10.45 -17.51
C ASP A 135 4.26 -9.53 -16.42
N LEU A 136 4.42 -8.22 -16.63
CA LEU A 136 3.96 -7.19 -15.70
C LEU A 136 2.45 -7.26 -15.53
N THR A 137 1.69 -7.52 -16.59
CA THR A 137 0.22 -7.56 -16.54
C THR A 137 -0.24 -8.70 -15.64
N GLY A 138 0.26 -9.92 -15.88
CA GLY A 138 -0.06 -11.06 -15.02
C GLY A 138 0.39 -10.87 -13.57
N PHE A 139 1.54 -10.22 -13.34
CA PHE A 139 1.99 -9.86 -11.99
C PHE A 139 1.04 -8.87 -11.30
N LEU A 140 0.60 -7.82 -12.00
CA LEU A 140 -0.34 -6.84 -11.47
C LEU A 140 -1.70 -7.47 -11.17
N ASP A 141 -2.18 -8.37 -12.03
CA ASP A 141 -3.43 -9.11 -11.80
C ASP A 141 -3.34 -9.98 -10.54
N LEU A 142 -2.25 -10.72 -10.37
CA LEU A 142 -2.01 -11.53 -9.17
C LEU A 142 -2.02 -10.68 -7.90
N VAL A 143 -1.24 -9.59 -7.88
CA VAL A 143 -1.11 -8.72 -6.70
C VAL A 143 -2.43 -8.00 -6.40
N THR A 144 -3.16 -7.57 -7.42
CA THR A 144 -4.46 -6.91 -7.28
C THR A 144 -5.50 -7.88 -6.73
N THR A 145 -5.57 -9.08 -7.28
CA THR A 145 -6.44 -10.17 -6.81
C THR A 145 -6.15 -10.50 -5.34
N ALA A 146 -4.88 -10.71 -4.99
CA ALA A 146 -4.48 -11.00 -3.61
C ALA A 146 -4.87 -9.85 -2.65
N SER A 147 -4.68 -8.60 -3.07
CA SER A 147 -5.04 -7.42 -2.29
C SER A 147 -6.55 -7.33 -2.05
N PHE A 148 -7.38 -7.60 -3.06
CA PHE A 148 -8.83 -7.62 -2.91
C PHE A 148 -9.33 -8.70 -1.94
N VAL A 149 -8.65 -9.85 -1.90
CA VAL A 149 -9.00 -10.93 -0.95
C VAL A 149 -8.55 -10.59 0.47
N ILE A 150 -7.33 -10.06 0.63
CA ILE A 150 -6.74 -9.81 1.95
C ILE A 150 -7.34 -8.57 2.63
N ALA A 151 -7.64 -7.50 1.87
CA ALA A 151 -8.02 -6.21 2.43
C ALA A 151 -9.29 -6.25 3.32
N PRO A 152 -10.41 -6.90 2.94
CA PRO A 152 -11.58 -7.03 3.82
C PRO A 152 -11.27 -7.76 5.12
N GLY A 153 -10.44 -8.80 5.06
CA GLY A 153 -10.02 -9.57 6.23
C GLY A 153 -9.23 -8.72 7.21
N VAL A 154 -8.24 -7.97 6.73
CA VAL A 154 -7.45 -7.04 7.56
C VAL A 154 -8.32 -5.92 8.14
N ALA A 155 -9.22 -5.35 7.34
CA ALA A 155 -10.15 -4.31 7.79
C ALA A 155 -11.09 -4.81 8.90
N LEU A 156 -11.61 -6.03 8.77
CA LEU A 156 -12.45 -6.66 9.79
C LEU A 156 -11.67 -6.91 11.09
N LEU A 157 -10.46 -7.46 11.01
CA LEU A 157 -9.62 -7.68 12.19
C LEU A 157 -9.32 -6.35 12.91
N ASN A 158 -8.98 -5.30 12.17
CA ASN A 158 -8.78 -3.97 12.74
C ASN A 158 -10.05 -3.44 13.42
N HIS A 159 -11.22 -3.60 12.79
CA HIS A 159 -12.49 -3.19 13.39
C HIS A 159 -12.77 -3.93 14.70
N LEU A 160 -12.59 -5.25 14.72
CA LEU A 160 -12.83 -6.09 15.90
C LEU A 160 -11.88 -5.74 17.05
N VAL A 161 -10.60 -5.53 16.78
CA VAL A 161 -9.61 -5.16 17.80
C VAL A 161 -9.96 -3.82 18.45
N VAL A 162 -10.32 -2.81 17.65
CA VAL A 162 -10.62 -1.47 18.16
C VAL A 162 -12.02 -1.40 18.82
N ALA A 163 -12.91 -2.34 18.48
CA ALA A 163 -14.25 -2.43 19.08
C ALA A 163 -14.31 -3.24 20.39
N ARG A 164 -13.26 -4.01 20.74
CA ARG A 164 -13.20 -4.84 21.95
C ARG A 164 -13.19 -4.01 23.25
N CYS A 165 -13.68 -4.63 24.33
CA CYS A 165 -13.80 -4.02 25.65
C CYS A 165 -12.45 -3.65 26.28
N GLU A 166 -11.36 -4.32 25.89
CA GLU A 166 -9.98 -4.08 26.34
C GLU A 166 -9.46 -2.68 25.98
N MET A 167 -10.09 -1.98 25.03
CA MET A 167 -9.69 -0.62 24.67
C MET A 167 -10.19 0.41 25.70
N PRO A 168 -9.32 1.31 26.21
CA PRO A 168 -9.70 2.32 27.20
C PRO A 168 -10.86 3.19 26.72
N GLU A 169 -11.84 3.42 27.60
CA GLU A 169 -13.11 4.07 27.24
C GLU A 169 -12.93 5.44 26.58
N ALA A 170 -11.97 6.24 27.09
CA ALA A 170 -11.64 7.56 26.56
C ALA A 170 -11.10 7.55 25.12
N THR A 171 -10.65 6.39 24.64
CA THR A 171 -10.06 6.20 23.30
C THR A 171 -10.92 5.35 22.39
N ARG A 172 -12.07 4.87 22.87
CA ARG A 172 -12.97 4.03 22.07
C ARG A 172 -13.52 4.81 20.87
N PRO A 173 -13.64 4.16 19.70
CA PRO A 173 -14.17 4.80 18.51
C PRO A 173 -15.63 5.21 18.72
N SER A 174 -15.98 6.42 18.25
CA SER A 174 -17.36 6.91 18.25
C SER A 174 -18.25 6.04 17.35
N VAL A 175 -19.56 6.06 17.59
CA VAL A 175 -20.54 5.31 16.77
C VAL A 175 -20.39 5.64 15.28
N ALA A 176 -20.18 6.92 14.93
CA ALA A 176 -19.94 7.34 13.56
C ALA A 176 -18.69 6.70 12.94
N SER A 177 -17.57 6.61 13.68
CA SER A 177 -16.36 5.98 13.17
C SER A 177 -16.50 4.45 13.02
N ARG A 178 -17.28 3.80 13.90
CA ARG A 178 -17.63 2.39 13.76
C ARG A 178 -18.48 2.14 12.51
N LEU A 179 -19.47 2.99 12.27
CA LEU A 179 -20.31 2.91 11.08
C LEU A 179 -19.50 3.11 9.80
N GLN A 180 -18.60 4.10 9.78
CA GLN A 180 -17.71 4.34 8.65
C GLN A 180 -16.81 3.13 8.39
N SER A 181 -16.29 2.49 9.43
CA SER A 181 -15.49 1.28 9.31
C SER A 181 -16.29 0.10 8.74
N TRP A 182 -17.54 -0.10 9.17
CA TRP A 182 -18.41 -1.12 8.58
C TRP A 182 -18.73 -0.84 7.12
N LEU A 183 -19.06 0.40 6.78
CA LEU A 183 -19.31 0.81 5.39
C LEU A 183 -18.08 0.53 4.51
N ALA A 184 -16.88 0.82 5.00
CA ALA A 184 -15.64 0.51 4.29
C ALA A 184 -15.45 -1.00 4.08
N ILE A 185 -15.68 -1.83 5.11
CA ILE A 185 -15.58 -3.29 5.01
C ILE A 185 -16.58 -3.84 3.98
N ILE A 186 -17.84 -3.40 4.04
CA ILE A 186 -18.89 -3.82 3.09
C ILE A 186 -18.51 -3.39 1.66
N THR A 187 -18.01 -2.17 1.49
CA THR A 187 -17.60 -1.64 0.19
C THR A 187 -16.41 -2.43 -0.39
N MET A 188 -15.38 -2.69 0.42
CA MET A 188 -14.22 -3.49 0.02
C MET A 188 -14.61 -4.92 -0.34
N THR A 189 -15.50 -5.53 0.44
CA THR A 189 -16.00 -6.89 0.19
C THR A 189 -16.83 -6.94 -1.09
N GLY A 190 -17.74 -5.98 -1.28
CA GLY A 190 -18.54 -5.87 -2.50
C GLY A 190 -17.69 -5.66 -3.75
N LEU A 191 -16.67 -4.81 -3.66
CA LEU A 191 -15.73 -4.58 -4.76
C LEU A 191 -14.89 -5.82 -5.07
N ALA A 192 -14.43 -6.55 -4.05
CA ALA A 192 -13.72 -7.80 -4.24
C ALA A 192 -14.60 -8.85 -4.95
N ILE A 193 -15.86 -9.01 -4.52
CA ILE A 193 -16.82 -9.91 -5.18
C ILE A 193 -17.05 -9.46 -6.63
N ALA A 194 -17.29 -8.17 -6.86
CA ALA A 194 -17.49 -7.62 -8.20
C ALA A 194 -16.28 -7.88 -9.11
N TYR A 195 -15.06 -7.72 -8.60
CA TYR A 195 -13.83 -8.00 -9.33
C TYR A 195 -13.79 -9.46 -9.82
N PHE A 196 -14.10 -10.44 -8.96
CA PHE A 196 -14.12 -11.86 -9.35
C PHE A 196 -15.31 -12.26 -10.25
N VAL A 197 -16.39 -11.49 -10.25
CA VAL A 197 -17.57 -11.77 -11.10
C VAL A 197 -17.41 -11.15 -12.49
N LEU A 198 -16.71 -10.03 -12.60
CA LEU A 198 -16.57 -9.25 -13.83
C LEU A 198 -15.27 -9.53 -14.61
N THR A 199 -14.31 -10.21 -14.00
CA THR A 199 -13.02 -10.61 -14.60
C THR A 199 -13.08 -12.09 -14.97
#